data_AF-A0A9D7RQE7-F1
#
_entry.id   AF-A0A9D7RQE7-F1
#
_cell.length_a   1.000
_cell.length_b   1.000
_cell.length_c   1.000
_cell.angle_alpha   90.00
_cell.angle_beta   90.00
_cell.angle_gamma   90.00
#
_symmetry.space_group_name_H-M   'P 1'
#
loop_
_entity.id
_entity.type
_entity.pdbx_description
1 polymer ?
#
loop_
_entity_poly.entity_id
_entity_poly.type
_entity_poly.pdbx_seq_one_letter_code
_entity_poly.pdbx_strand_id
1 'polypeptide(L)'
;MLTEEPITFSLVDVVLDEFESPMISQPLYVNDSTSTNPTLIDTCLFSDVVGLVDLLRTQDPLVYPNPTSGTVSVRTNNHWDGTVLNIIDMMEDRVNRTELSSWRRIIDLEALPVGVYLYHVVAPDGRTVAGKLIKE
;
A
#
# COMPACT_ATOMS: atom_id res chain seq x y z
N MET A 1 -34.93 -12.59 -49.51
CA MET A 1 -33.82 -11.61 -49.37
C MET A 1 -34.16 -10.76 -48.18
N LEU A 2 -33.50 -10.97 -47.03
CA LEU A 2 -33.66 -10.15 -45.85
C LEU A 2 -32.45 -9.21 -45.82
N THR A 3 -32.71 -7.90 -45.83
CA THR A 3 -31.71 -6.85 -45.77
C THR A 3 -31.46 -6.51 -44.31
N GLU A 4 -30.25 -6.78 -43.81
CA GLU A 4 -29.83 -6.38 -42.47
C GLU A 4 -29.44 -4.90 -42.48
N GLU A 5 -30.05 -4.08 -41.61
CA GLU A 5 -29.63 -2.69 -41.43
C GLU A 5 -28.47 -2.58 -40.43
N PRO A 6 -27.51 -1.68 -40.67
CA PRO A 6 -26.34 -1.53 -39.81
C PRO A 6 -26.69 -0.84 -38.50
N ILE A 7 -26.21 -1.44 -37.40
CA ILE A 7 -26.28 -0.87 -36.05
C ILE A 7 -25.30 0.31 -35.97
N THR A 8 -25.81 1.50 -35.64
CA THR A 8 -24.98 2.69 -35.37
C THR A 8 -24.84 2.92 -33.87
N PHE A 9 -23.60 3.13 -33.43
CA PHE A 9 -23.30 3.56 -32.06
C PHE A 9 -22.99 5.05 -32.06
N SER A 10 -23.73 5.80 -31.24
CA SER A 10 -23.47 7.21 -30.97
C SER A 10 -22.64 7.33 -29.70
N LEU A 11 -21.50 8.03 -29.77
CA LEU A 11 -20.70 8.38 -28.59
C LEU A 11 -21.38 9.55 -27.89
N VAL A 12 -21.84 9.32 -26.66
CA VAL A 12 -22.33 10.36 -25.76
C VAL A 12 -21.11 10.99 -25.09
N ASP A 13 -20.93 12.30 -25.31
CA ASP A 13 -19.91 13.08 -24.60
C ASP A 13 -20.26 13.14 -23.11
N VAL A 14 -19.44 12.49 -22.29
CA VAL A 14 -19.53 12.54 -20.83
C VAL A 14 -18.78 13.79 -20.36
N VAL A 15 -19.55 14.81 -19.98
CA VAL A 15 -19.04 15.98 -19.26
C VAL A 15 -18.66 15.52 -17.84
N LEU A 16 -17.38 15.62 -17.49
CA LEU A 16 -16.88 15.35 -16.15
C LEU A 16 -17.16 16.58 -15.27
N ASP A 17 -18.31 16.57 -14.61
CA ASP A 17 -18.61 17.48 -13.51
C ASP A 17 -17.96 16.96 -12.21
N GLU A 18 -17.58 17.89 -11.33
CA GLU A 18 -16.73 17.66 -10.15
C GLU A 18 -17.29 16.54 -9.24
N PHE A 19 -16.54 15.44 -9.13
CA PHE A 19 -16.90 14.25 -8.36
C PHE A 19 -16.64 14.46 -6.86
N GLU A 20 -17.63 14.95 -6.12
CA GLU A 20 -17.82 14.50 -4.73
C GLU A 20 -18.41 13.09 -4.80
N SER A 21 -17.58 12.05 -4.90
CA SER A 21 -18.04 10.66 -5.10
C SER A 21 -19.06 10.22 -4.03
N PRO A 22 -20.38 10.18 -4.32
CA PRO A 22 -21.25 9.37 -3.50
C PRO A 22 -20.93 7.91 -3.86
N MET A 23 -20.86 7.03 -2.87
CA MET A 23 -20.77 5.59 -3.14
C MET A 23 -21.88 5.20 -4.14
N ILE A 24 -21.48 4.89 -5.38
CA ILE A 24 -22.42 4.46 -6.42
C ILE A 24 -22.83 3.03 -6.08
N SER A 25 -23.90 2.88 -5.30
CA SER A 25 -24.61 1.60 -5.15
C SER A 25 -25.64 1.49 -6.26
N GLN A 26 -25.21 1.15 -7.48
CA GLN A 26 -26.17 0.75 -8.51
C GLN A 26 -26.48 -0.76 -8.34
N PRO A 27 -27.73 -1.15 -8.07
CA PRO A 27 -28.09 -2.57 -8.03
C PRO A 27 -27.97 -3.16 -9.43
N LEU A 28 -27.12 -4.18 -9.57
CA LEU A 28 -26.99 -4.95 -10.81
C LEU A 28 -28.16 -5.93 -10.88
N TYR A 29 -29.13 -5.69 -11.77
CA TYR A 29 -30.20 -6.64 -12.03
C TYR A 29 -29.74 -7.69 -13.04
N VAL A 30 -29.45 -8.90 -12.57
CA VAL A 30 -29.25 -10.07 -13.44
C VAL A 30 -30.62 -10.62 -13.79
N ASN A 31 -31.06 -10.37 -15.03
CA ASN A 31 -32.32 -10.88 -15.53
C ASN A 31 -32.11 -12.31 -16.08
N ASP A 32 -32.17 -13.31 -15.21
CA ASP A 32 -32.24 -14.71 -15.63
C ASP A 32 -33.69 -15.05 -15.97
N SER A 33 -33.99 -15.15 -17.25
CA SER A 33 -35.35 -15.36 -17.79
C SER A 33 -35.93 -16.75 -17.53
N THR A 34 -35.25 -17.60 -16.76
CA THR A 34 -35.68 -18.99 -16.54
C THR A 34 -35.94 -19.39 -15.09
N SER A 35 -35.67 -18.52 -14.10
CA SER A 35 -35.85 -18.86 -12.69
C SER A 35 -37.09 -18.20 -12.07
N THR A 36 -38.06 -19.01 -11.62
CA THR A 36 -39.25 -18.57 -10.86
C THR A 36 -39.03 -18.50 -9.35
N ASN A 37 -37.79 -18.70 -8.88
CA ASN A 37 -37.45 -18.59 -7.47
C ASN A 37 -36.40 -17.49 -7.30
N PRO A 38 -36.72 -16.35 -6.65
CA PRO A 38 -35.71 -15.36 -6.29
C PRO A 38 -34.83 -15.96 -5.20
N THR A 39 -33.71 -16.55 -5.59
CA THR A 39 -32.64 -16.93 -4.67
C THR A 39 -32.09 -15.64 -4.05
N LEU A 40 -32.03 -15.61 -2.72
CA LEU A 40 -31.37 -14.54 -1.96
C LEU A 40 -29.92 -14.41 -2.44
N ILE A 41 -29.65 -13.39 -3.24
CA ILE A 41 -28.29 -13.04 -3.65
C ILE A 41 -27.68 -12.33 -2.44
N ASP A 42 -26.87 -13.08 -1.70
CA ASP A 42 -26.04 -12.51 -0.64
C ASP A 42 -25.07 -11.52 -1.29
N THR A 43 -25.36 -10.23 -1.10
CA THR A 43 -24.61 -9.15 -1.73
C THR A 43 -23.40 -8.89 -0.85
N CYS A 44 -22.31 -9.58 -1.13
CA CYS A 44 -21.03 -9.29 -0.49
C CYS A 44 -20.54 -7.91 -0.95
N LEU A 45 -20.81 -6.88 -0.13
CA LEU A 45 -20.22 -5.56 -0.29
C LEU A 45 -18.74 -5.65 0.09
N PHE A 46 -17.86 -5.70 -0.90
CA PHE A 46 -16.44 -5.47 -0.67
C PHE A 46 -16.24 -3.99 -0.31
N SER A 47 -16.29 -3.65 0.98
CA SER A 47 -16.14 -2.27 1.46
C SER A 47 -14.73 -1.72 1.26
N ASP A 48 -13.76 -2.60 1.02
CA ASP A 48 -12.35 -2.25 1.01
C ASP A 48 -11.78 -2.49 -0.38
N VAL A 49 -11.90 -1.48 -1.24
CA VAL A 49 -11.15 -1.43 -2.51
C VAL A 49 -9.68 -1.11 -2.16
N VAL A 50 -8.88 -2.16 -1.94
CA VAL A 50 -7.46 -2.15 -1.50
C VAL A 50 -6.49 -1.50 -2.53
N GLY A 51 -6.99 -0.77 -3.53
CA GLY A 51 -6.23 -0.45 -4.75
C GLY A 51 -5.41 0.84 -4.72
N LEU A 52 -5.93 1.91 -4.11
CA LEU A 52 -5.32 3.25 -4.23
C LEU A 52 -5.12 3.95 -2.87
N VAL A 53 -6.05 3.79 -1.93
CA VAL A 53 -5.93 4.39 -0.60
C VAL A 53 -4.72 3.83 0.16
N ASP A 54 -4.45 2.53 0.03
CA ASP A 54 -3.28 1.90 0.66
C ASP A 54 -1.96 2.28 -0.01
N LEU A 55 -2.00 2.63 -1.30
CA LEU A 55 -0.86 3.17 -2.02
C LEU A 55 -0.57 4.63 -1.62
N LEU A 56 -1.61 5.40 -1.31
CA LEU A 56 -1.48 6.76 -0.74
C LEU A 56 -1.07 6.74 0.73
N ARG A 57 -1.40 5.69 1.48
CA ARG A 57 -0.80 5.36 2.79
C ARG A 57 0.59 4.73 2.63
N THR A 58 1.41 5.33 1.79
CA THR A 58 2.81 4.93 1.57
C THR A 58 3.48 4.69 2.92
N GLN A 59 4.09 3.52 3.08
CA GLN A 59 4.80 3.14 4.31
C GLN A 59 5.91 4.17 4.56
N ASP A 60 5.71 5.00 5.59
CA ASP A 60 6.69 5.95 6.10
C ASP A 60 7.21 5.39 7.42
N PRO A 61 8.48 4.96 7.52
CA PRO A 61 9.58 5.22 6.60
C PRO A 61 9.76 4.19 5.47
N LEU A 62 10.30 4.65 4.34
CA LEU A 62 10.77 3.84 3.23
C LEU A 62 12.21 3.35 3.48
N VAL A 63 12.42 2.04 3.39
CA VAL A 63 13.73 1.40 3.61
C VAL A 63 14.17 0.70 2.32
N TYR A 64 15.30 1.13 1.74
CA TYR A 64 15.80 0.60 0.46
C TYR A 64 17.33 0.74 0.32
N PRO A 65 18.00 -0.13 -0.45
CA PRO A 65 17.46 -1.33 -1.08
C PRO A 65 17.16 -2.42 -0.04
N ASN A 66 16.24 -3.31 -0.38
CA ASN A 66 15.93 -4.51 0.39
C ASN A 66 15.60 -5.64 -0.61
N PRO A 67 16.44 -6.69 -0.75
CA PRO A 67 17.66 -6.97 0.01
C PRO A 67 18.82 -5.96 -0.20
N THR A 68 19.85 -6.04 0.65
CA THR A 68 21.09 -5.23 0.56
C THR A 68 22.34 -6.03 0.88
N SER A 69 23.48 -5.69 0.27
CA SER A 69 24.79 -6.30 0.57
C SER A 69 25.63 -5.51 1.57
N GLY A 70 25.27 -4.25 1.85
CA GLY A 70 26.15 -3.35 2.60
C GLY A 70 25.38 -2.23 3.28
N THR A 71 24.90 -1.26 2.49
CA THR A 71 24.23 -0.09 3.03
C THR A 71 22.73 -0.10 2.79
N VAL A 72 21.96 0.45 3.72
CA VAL A 72 20.54 0.74 3.53
C VAL A 72 20.25 2.22 3.71
N SER A 73 19.39 2.77 2.86
CA SER A 73 18.86 4.12 2.97
C SER A 73 17.48 4.05 3.62
N VAL A 74 17.33 4.76 4.73
CA VAL A 74 16.03 4.97 5.40
C VAL A 74 15.60 6.40 5.09
N ARG A 75 14.40 6.54 4.53
CA ARG A 75 13.83 7.83 4.13
C ARG A 75 12.46 7.99 4.77
N THR A 76 12.24 9.11 5.42
CA THR A 76 10.92 9.51 5.92
C THR A 76 10.30 10.57 5.00
N ASN A 77 8.97 10.68 4.98
CA ASN A 77 8.31 11.74 4.20
C ASN A 77 8.50 13.12 4.83
N ASN A 78 8.56 13.16 6.17
CA ASN A 78 8.78 14.37 6.94
C ASN A 78 10.06 14.26 7.78
N HIS A 79 10.67 15.40 8.08
CA HIS A 79 11.76 15.45 9.04
C HIS A 79 11.21 15.23 10.45
N TRP A 80 11.70 14.20 11.13
CA TRP A 80 11.25 13.84 12.47
C TRP A 80 12.41 13.93 13.45
N ASP A 81 12.64 15.12 14.00
CA ASP A 81 13.68 15.34 15.02
C ASP A 81 13.46 14.45 16.25
N GLY A 82 14.49 13.69 16.64
CA GLY A 82 14.40 12.74 17.74
C GLY A 82 13.87 11.35 17.36
N THR A 83 13.68 11.08 16.07
CA THR A 83 13.34 9.73 15.60
C THR A 83 14.49 8.78 15.82
N VAL A 84 14.17 7.61 16.37
CA VAL A 84 15.13 6.55 16.63
C VAL A 84 14.84 5.38 15.71
N LEU A 85 15.84 5.00 14.91
CA LEU A 85 15.84 3.75 14.19
C LEU A 85 16.64 2.71 14.97
N ASN A 86 16.01 1.58 15.24
CA ASN A 86 16.65 0.39 15.81
C ASN A 86 16.68 -0.70 14.75
N ILE A 87 17.82 -1.36 14.59
CA ILE A 87 17.95 -2.60 13.82
C ILE A 87 18.27 -3.70 14.82
N ILE A 88 17.51 -4.78 14.74
CA ILE A 88 17.47 -5.88 15.69
C ILE A 88 17.59 -7.18 14.90
N ASP A 89 18.34 -8.14 15.41
CA ASP A 89 18.41 -9.47 14.81
C ASP A 89 17.20 -10.35 15.19
N MET A 90 17.19 -11.60 14.71
CA MET A 90 16.10 -12.54 14.99
C MET A 90 16.09 -13.06 16.45
N MET A 91 17.13 -12.79 17.23
CA MET A 91 17.23 -13.13 18.66
C MET A 91 16.85 -11.94 19.55
N GLU A 92 16.31 -10.86 18.97
CA GLU A 92 15.95 -9.61 19.63
C GLU A 92 17.16 -8.79 20.16
N ASP A 93 18.38 -9.13 19.73
CA ASP A 93 19.58 -8.37 20.07
C ASP A 93 19.68 -7.12 19.20
N ARG A 94 19.86 -5.96 19.85
CA ARG A 94 20.01 -4.67 19.15
C ARG A 94 21.38 -4.58 18.50
N VAL A 95 21.42 -4.66 17.18
CA VAL A 95 22.67 -4.57 16.39
C VAL A 95 23.01 -3.13 16.00
N ASN A 96 22.00 -2.25 15.87
CA ASN A 96 22.22 -0.84 15.58
C ASN A 96 21.12 0.04 16.20
N ARG A 97 21.52 1.20 16.73
CA ARG A 97 20.61 2.28 17.11
C ARG A 97 21.13 3.58 16.53
N THR A 98 20.34 4.21 15.65
CA THR A 98 20.70 5.45 14.99
C THR A 98 19.58 6.48 15.14
N GLU A 99 19.93 7.70 15.53
CA GLU A 99 19.01 8.83 15.53
C GLU A 99 18.94 9.45 14.13
N LEU A 100 17.72 9.67 13.63
CA LEU A 100 17.48 10.26 12.31
C LEU A 100 17.37 11.77 12.46
N SER A 101 18.51 12.47 12.32
CA SER A 101 18.57 13.94 12.32
C SER A 101 18.21 14.58 10.97
N SER A 102 17.74 13.78 9.99
CA SER A 102 17.39 14.23 8.65
C SER A 102 16.33 13.32 8.05
N TRP A 103 15.63 13.80 7.02
CA TRP A 103 14.63 13.03 6.27
C TRP A 103 15.20 11.80 5.52
N ARG A 104 16.52 11.69 5.44
CA ARG A 104 17.24 10.55 4.86
C ARG A 104 18.47 10.22 5.70
N ARG A 105 18.70 8.93 5.93
CA ARG A 105 19.92 8.41 6.55
C ARG A 105 20.41 7.18 5.80
N ILE A 106 21.73 7.09 5.62
CA ILE A 106 22.39 5.89 5.13
C ILE A 106 22.99 5.17 6.33
N ILE A 107 22.79 3.86 6.40
CA ILE A 107 23.27 3.00 7.47
C ILE A 107 24.15 1.96 6.83
N ASP A 108 25.34 1.82 7.38
CA ASP A 108 26.26 0.77 7.01
C ASP A 108 25.97 -0.49 7.83
N LEU A 109 25.77 -1.59 7.14
CA LEU A 109 25.53 -2.93 7.68
C LEU A 109 26.63 -3.88 7.24
N GLU A 110 27.72 -3.43 6.61
CA GLU A 110 28.80 -4.29 6.08
C GLU A 110 29.38 -5.22 7.14
N ALA A 111 29.51 -4.72 8.38
CA ALA A 111 30.01 -5.50 9.51
C ALA A 111 29.02 -6.54 10.07
N LEU A 112 27.75 -6.51 9.65
CA LEU A 112 26.73 -7.45 10.15
C LEU A 112 26.76 -8.76 9.34
N PRO A 113 26.49 -9.92 9.97
CA PRO A 113 26.31 -11.17 9.23
C PRO A 113 25.18 -11.11 8.18
N VAL A 114 25.27 -11.99 7.18
CA VAL A 114 24.17 -12.24 6.24
C VAL A 114 22.98 -12.81 7.00
N GLY A 115 21.78 -12.28 6.75
CA GLY A 115 20.60 -12.70 7.49
C GLY A 115 19.40 -11.76 7.39
N VAL A 116 18.38 -12.10 8.18
CA VAL A 116 17.15 -11.31 8.32
C VAL A 116 17.24 -10.46 9.58
N TYR A 117 16.90 -9.20 9.44
CA TYR A 117 16.84 -8.22 10.51
C TYR A 117 15.45 -7.60 10.58
N LEU A 118 15.06 -7.18 11.78
CA LEU A 118 13.90 -6.33 12.00
C LEU A 118 14.37 -4.90 12.20
N TYR A 119 13.66 -3.95 11.61
CA TYR A 119 13.88 -2.53 11.91
C TYR A 119 12.65 -1.94 12.58
N HIS A 120 12.87 -1.12 13.60
CA HIS A 120 11.84 -0.32 14.27
C HIS A 120 12.20 1.15 14.18
N VAL A 121 11.30 1.95 13.61
CA VAL A 121 11.42 3.41 13.59
C VAL A 121 10.38 3.98 14.54
N VAL A 122 10.87 4.66 15.58
CA VAL A 122 10.05 5.28 16.62
C VAL A 122 10.08 6.79 16.40
N ALA A 123 8.94 7.34 16.01
CA ALA A 123 8.75 8.78 15.86
C ALA A 123 8.61 9.47 17.22
N PRO A 124 8.81 10.80 17.30
CA PRO A 124 8.77 11.54 18.58
C PRO A 124 7.40 11.54 19.25
N ASP A 125 6.34 11.38 18.46
CA ASP A 125 4.96 11.27 18.93
C ASP A 125 4.60 9.85 19.41
N GLY A 126 5.56 8.93 19.45
CA GLY A 126 5.39 7.55 19.88
C GLY A 126 4.88 6.61 18.79
N ARG A 127 4.57 7.10 17.59
CA ARG A 127 4.23 6.21 16.46
C ARG A 127 5.44 5.33 16.14
N THR A 128 5.19 4.03 16.01
CA THR A 128 6.23 3.06 15.69
C THR A 128 5.88 2.38 14.37
N VAL A 129 6.86 2.33 13.47
CA VAL A 129 6.77 1.58 12.22
C VAL A 129 7.85 0.52 12.21
N ALA A 130 7.44 -0.71 11.92
CA ALA A 130 8.31 -1.87 11.93
C ALA A 130 8.31 -2.54 10.55
N GLY A 131 9.45 -3.13 10.19
CA GLY A 131 9.54 -3.92 8.99
C GLY A 131 10.73 -4.87 9.01
N LYS A 132 10.89 -5.58 7.90
CA LYS A 132 11.94 -6.59 7.70
C LYS A 132 12.99 -6.09 6.73
N LEU A 133 14.25 -6.32 7.05
CA LEU A 133 15.41 -6.03 6.23
C LEU A 133 16.18 -7.32 5.98
N ILE A 134 16.60 -7.55 4.73
CA ILE A 134 17.36 -8.75 4.34
C ILE A 134 18.76 -8.30 3.93
N LYS A 135 19.78 -8.85 4.58
CA LYS A 135 21.19 -8.68 4.20
C LYS A 135 21.68 -9.94 3.48
N GLU A 136 22.27 -9.76 2.31
CA GLU A 136 22.83 -10.82 1.44
C GLU A 136 24.36 -10.77 1.39
#